data_AF-A0A6M5J9U1-F1
#
_entry.id   AF-A0A6M5J9U1-F1
#
_cell.length_a   1.000
_cell.length_b   1.000
_cell.length_c   1.000
_cell.angle_alpha   90.00
_cell.angle_beta   90.00
_cell.angle_gamma   90.00
#
_symmetry.space_group_name_H-M   'P 1'
#
loop_
_entity.id
_entity.type
_entity.pdbx_description
1 polymer ?
#
loop_
_entity_poly.entity_id
_entity_poly.type
_entity_poly.pdbx_seq_one_letter_code
_entity_poly.pdbx_strand_id
1 'polypeptide(L)' 'MKSPCIDICAFDRRTGWCRGCGRTVPEIRAWKKAQPHQLRKISADLPRRLSKLEKSNASHEQNEARD' A
#
# COMPACT_ATOMS: atom_id res chain seq x y z
N MET A 1 -2.80 -15.83 -9.17
CA MET A 1 -1.95 -14.87 -8.44
C MET A 1 -2.64 -14.56 -7.12
N LYS A 2 -2.08 -14.94 -5.96
CA LYS A 2 -2.71 -14.61 -4.67
C LYS A 2 -2.66 -13.09 -4.47
N SER A 3 -3.76 -12.50 -4.00
CA SER A 3 -3.78 -11.07 -3.69
C SER A 3 -2.88 -10.84 -2.47
N PRO A 4 -1.87 -9.95 -2.52
CA PRO A 4 -1.05 -9.56 -1.37
C PRO A 4 -1.83 -8.69 -0.36
N CYS A 5 -3.13 -8.88 -0.26
CA CYS A 5 -3.98 -8.20 0.71
C CYS A 5 -3.87 -8.95 2.04
N ILE A 6 -3.61 -8.22 3.12
CA ILE A 6 -3.56 -8.74 4.49
C ILE A 6 -4.86 -8.46 5.26
N ASP A 7 -5.97 -8.25 4.52
CA ASP A 7 -7.27 -7.81 5.04
C ASP A 7 -7.27 -6.49 5.83
N ILE A 8 -6.19 -5.71 5.70
CA ILE A 8 -6.06 -4.35 6.24
C ILE A 8 -6.04 -3.34 5.09
N CYS A 9 -7.10 -2.53 5.01
CA CYS A 9 -7.21 -1.40 4.09
C CYS A 9 -7.04 -0.08 4.83
N ALA A 10 -5.79 0.35 5.03
CA ALA A 10 -5.46 1.63 5.65
C ALA A 10 -4.71 2.50 4.64
N PHE A 11 -5.30 3.57 4.12
CA PHE A 11 -4.63 4.42 3.13
C PHE A 11 -3.92 5.59 3.80
N ASP A 12 -2.68 5.82 3.39
CA ASP A 12 -1.94 7.02 3.76
C ASP A 12 -2.46 8.22 2.96
N ARG A 13 -2.88 9.30 3.63
CA ARG A 13 -3.47 10.48 2.96
C ARG A 13 -2.44 11.31 2.19
N ARG A 14 -1.15 11.17 2.50
CA ARG A 14 -0.07 11.92 1.83
C ARG A 14 0.31 11.31 0.48
N THR A 15 0.39 9.99 0.41
CA THR A 15 0.83 9.24 -0.77
C THR A 15 -0.32 8.57 -1.53
N GLY A 16 -1.47 8.35 -0.89
CA GLY A 16 -2.60 7.63 -1.47
C GLY A 16 -2.38 6.11 -1.57
N TRP A 17 -1.36 5.57 -0.89
CA TRP A 17 -1.04 4.14 -0.87
C TRP A 17 -1.59 3.46 0.38
N CYS A 18 -2.02 2.19 0.24
CA CYS A 18 -2.42 1.36 1.36
C CYS A 18 -1.20 0.98 2.21
N ARG A 19 -1.20 1.29 3.51
CA ARG A 19 -0.21 0.89 4.51
C ARG A 19 -0.13 -0.62 4.70
N GLY A 20 -1.21 -1.36 4.43
CA GLY A 20 -1.20 -2.82 4.53
C GLY A 20 -0.59 -3.50 3.29
N CYS A 21 -1.08 -3.15 2.10
CA CYS A 21 -0.72 -3.86 0.86
C CYS A 21 0.00 -3.02 -0.18
N GLY A 22 0.30 -1.74 0.08
CA GLY A 22 1.01 -0.81 -0.82
C GLY A 22 0.22 -0.36 -2.06
N ARG A 23 -1.06 -0.76 -2.21
CA ARG A 23 -1.89 -0.43 -3.38
C ARG A 23 -2.66 0.87 -3.24
N THR A 24 -2.89 1.53 -4.37
CA THR A 24 -3.81 2.65 -4.47
C THR A 24 -5.26 2.17 -4.67
N VAL A 25 -6.22 3.03 -4.36
CA VAL A 25 -7.65 2.82 -4.63
C VAL A 25 -7.94 2.45 -6.10
N PRO A 26 -7.41 3.16 -7.12
CA PRO A 26 -7.61 2.78 -8.52
C PRO A 26 -7.03 1.41 -8.85
N GLU A 27 -5.88 1.02 -8.30
CA GLU A 27 -5.32 -0.33 -8.51
C GLU A 27 -6.20 -1.43 -7.90
N ILE A 28 -6.79 -1.18 -6.72
CA ILE A 28 -7.71 -2.12 -6.07
C ILE A 28 -8.99 -2.28 -6.89
N ARG A 29 -9.57 -1.17 -7.38
CA ARG A 29 -10.76 -1.20 -8.26
C ARG A 29 -10.47 -1.90 -9.58
N ALA A 30 -9.30 -1.64 -10.16
CA ALA A 30 -8.87 -2.25 -11.41
C ALA A 30 -8.42 -3.70 -11.22
N TRP A 31 -8.14 -4.19 -10.01
CA TRP A 31 -7.56 -5.51 -9.75
C TRP A 31 -8.33 -6.66 -10.41
N LYS A 32 -9.66 -6.62 -10.36
CA LYS A 32 -10.53 -7.63 -11.02
C LYS A 32 -10.44 -7.60 -12.55
N LYS A 33 -10.11 -6.45 -13.14
CA LYS A 33 -9.99 -6.23 -14.59
C LYS A 33 -8.53 -6.09 -15.04
N ALA A 34 -7.57 -6.20 -14.13
CA ALA A 34 -6.17 -5.92 -14.39
C ALA A 34 -5.54 -7.10 -15.10
N GLN A 35 -4.79 -6.79 -16.15
CA GLN A 35 -4.08 -7.78 -16.94
C GLN A 35 -2.92 -8.40 -16.14
N PRO A 36 -2.54 -9.66 -16.40
CA PRO A 36 -1.52 -10.36 -15.63
C PRO A 36 -0.15 -9.64 -15.63
N HIS A 37 0.21 -8.96 -16.72
CA HIS A 37 1.42 -8.13 -16.76
C HIS A 37 1.36 -6.94 -15.78
N GLN A 38 0.17 -6.35 -15.60
CA GLN A 38 -0.06 -5.24 -14.70
C GLN A 38 -0.05 -5.73 -13.25
N LEU A 39 -0.67 -6.88 -12.96
CA LEU A 39 -0.58 -7.52 -11.64
C LEU A 39 0.88 -7.76 -11.23
N ARG A 40 1.72 -8.24 -12.16
CA ARG A 40 3.16 -8.43 -11.92
C ARG A 40 3.88 -7.13 -11.64
N LYS A 41 3.65 -6.08 -12.44
CA LYS A 41 4.23 -4.74 -12.20
C LYS A 41 3.85 -4.20 -10.83
N ILE A 42 2.56 -4.26 -10.48
CA ILE A 42 2.07 -3.78 -9.18
C ILE A 42 2.75 -4.57 -8.06
N SER A 43 2.74 -5.91 -8.12
CA SER A 43 3.38 -6.77 -7.12
C SER A 43 4.89 -6.52 -6.96
N ALA A 44 5.60 -6.20 -8.03
CA ALA A 44 7.02 -5.84 -7.96
C ALA A 44 7.25 -4.46 -7.30
N ASP A 45 6.30 -3.54 -7.46
CA ASP A 45 6.40 -2.18 -6.90
C ASP A 45 5.92 -2.11 -5.43
N LEU A 46 5.06 -3.03 -4.99
CA LEU A 46 4.54 -3.09 -3.61
C LEU A 46 5.63 -3.02 -2.52
N PRO A 47 6.67 -3.88 -2.51
CA PRO A 47 7.71 -3.83 -1.48
C PRO A 47 8.43 -2.46 -1.47
N ARG A 48 8.65 -1.87 -2.65
CA ARG A 48 9.26 -0.53 -2.75
C ARG A 48 8.36 0.56 -2.16
N ARG A 49 7.06 0.49 -2.39
CA ARG A 49 6.07 1.41 -1.80
C ARG A 49 5.96 1.25 -0.30
N LEU A 50 5.91 0.00 0.19
CA LEU A 50 5.88 -0.34 1.61
C LEU A 50 7.10 0.24 2.34
N SER A 51 8.32 0.02 1.84
CA SER A 51 9.53 0.61 2.45
C SER A 51 9.52 2.14 2.45
N LYS A 52 8.84 2.77 1.48
CA LYS A 52 8.68 4.24 1.44
C LYS A 52 7.60 4.72 2.42
N LEU A 53 6.52 3.94 2.59
CA LEU A 53 5.50 4.17 3.59
C LEU A 53 6.04 4.02 5.00
N GLU A 54 6.83 2.98 5.30
CA GLU A 54 7.46 2.81 6.61
C GLU A 54 8.30 4.02 6.99
N LYS A 55 9.10 4.54 6.05
CA LYS A 55 9.87 5.78 6.27
C LYS A 55 8.98 7.00 6.50
N SER A 56 7.87 7.11 5.78
CA SER A 56 6.90 8.21 5.95
C SER A 56 6.08 8.08 7.25
N ASN A 57 5.82 6.86 7.70
CA ASN A 57 5.04 6.55 8.90
C ASN A 57 5.90 6.72 10.16
N ALA A 58 7.19 6.40 10.09
CA ALA A 58 8.16 6.70 11.15
C ALA A 58 8.24 8.20 11.48
N SER A 59 7.88 9.09 10.54
CA SER A 59 7.77 10.53 10.80
C SER A 59 6.46 10.96 11.49
N HIS A 60 5.45 10.08 11.57
CA HIS A 60 4.14 10.36 12.17
C HIS A 60 3.94 9.68 13.53
N GLU A 61 4.72 8.65 13.86
CA GLU A 61 4.59 7.87 15.12
C GLU A 61 5.19 8.57 16.36
N GLN A 62 5.91 9.69 16.22
CA GLN A 62 6.52 10.38 17.36
C GLN A 62 5.55 11.25 18.20
N ASN A 63 4.25 11.28 17.88
CA ASN A 63 3.28 12.16 18.55
C ASN A 63 2.13 11.46 19.30
N GLU A 64 2.16 10.13 19.47
CA GLU A 64 1.05 9.38 20.11
C GLU A 64 1.48 8.55 21.33
N ALA A 65 2.57 8.95 22.00
CA ALA A 65 3.04 8.36 23.27
C ALA A 65 3.15 9.43 24.39
N ARG A 66 2.17 10.34 24.46
CA ARG A 66 2.01 11.25 25.59
C ARG A 66 0.53 11.38 25.93
N ASP A 67 0.00 10.37 26.61
CA ASP A 67 -1.07 10.51 27.60
C ASP A 67 -0.71 9.64 28.80
#